data_AF-A0A396U4D3-F1
#
_entry.id   AF-A0A396U4D3-F1
#
_cell.length_a   1.000
_cell.length_b   1.000
_cell.length_c   1.000
_cell.angle_alpha   90.00
_cell.angle_beta   90.00
_cell.angle_gamma   90.00
#
_symmetry.space_group_name_H-M   'P 1'
#
loop_
_entity.id
_entity.type
_entity.pdbx_description
1 polymer ?
#
loop_
_entity_poly.entity_id
_entity_poly.type
_entity_poly.pdbx_seq_one_letter_code
_entity_poly.pdbx_strand_id
1 'polypeptide(L)'
;MSESNFFYQEQKNEVSLFNYAFEHELPVLIKGPTGCGKTRFVAHMAEKLNKPLYTVACHDDLTAADLVGRHLIGPDGTYWQDGPLTKAVREGGICYLDEVVEARKDTTVVLHPLADDRRVLPLERTGEILEAAPGFMLVVSYNPGYQNLLKGMKPSTRQRFVALRFDYPSAELEQQILIKEAGADPHLASKLVELAAALRRLEQNDLDEVASTRLLIYAARMIGSGMNALDVCRCCLAEPLSDDPQTVKALMDVAKIYFD
;
A
#
# COMPACT_ATOMS: atom_id res chain seq x y z
N MET A 1 -19.72 11.43 16.36
CA MET A 1 -18.33 11.13 15.98
C MET A 1 -18.29 9.63 15.77
N SER A 2 -18.31 9.17 14.52
CA SER A 2 -18.10 7.75 14.23
C SER A 2 -16.67 7.41 14.65
N GLU A 3 -16.50 6.38 15.48
CA GLU A 3 -15.18 5.78 15.67
C GLU A 3 -14.63 5.41 14.30
N SER A 4 -13.41 5.87 14.00
CA SER A 4 -12.72 5.54 12.75
C SER A 4 -12.61 4.01 12.68
N ASN A 5 -13.14 3.40 11.62
CA ASN A 5 -13.11 1.95 11.44
C ASN A 5 -11.69 1.43 11.15
N PHE A 6 -10.73 2.32 10.89
CA PHE A 6 -9.36 1.98 10.51
C PHE A 6 -8.35 2.54 11.50
N PHE A 7 -7.82 1.67 12.36
CA PHE A 7 -6.65 2.02 13.14
C PHE A 7 -5.42 2.17 12.24
N TYR A 8 -4.75 3.31 12.38
CA TYR A 8 -3.43 3.59 11.82
C TYR A 8 -2.57 4.24 12.90
N GLN A 9 -1.33 3.79 13.02
CA GLN A 9 -0.35 4.34 13.93
C GLN A 9 0.60 5.24 13.14
N GLU A 10 0.52 6.55 13.38
CA GLU A 10 1.47 7.51 12.82
C GLU A 10 2.88 7.21 13.38
N GLN A 11 3.87 7.21 12.48
CA GLN A 11 5.27 6.93 12.76
C GLN A 11 6.12 8.19 12.79
N LYS A 12 5.88 9.14 11.87
CA LYS A 12 6.65 10.38 11.76
C LYS A 12 5.71 11.56 11.56
N ASN A 13 5.76 12.18 10.39
CA ASN A 13 5.00 13.37 10.04
C ASN A 13 4.15 13.15 8.77
N GLU A 14 3.97 11.91 8.34
CA GLU A 14 3.26 11.54 7.12
C GLU A 14 1.81 12.01 7.10
N VAL A 15 1.12 12.04 8.25
CA VAL A 15 -0.26 12.56 8.34
C VAL A 15 -0.27 14.06 8.06
N SER A 16 0.67 14.81 8.66
CA SER A 16 0.76 16.26 8.46
C SER A 16 1.12 16.62 7.02
N LEU A 17 2.06 15.89 6.41
CA LEU A 17 2.47 16.10 5.02
C LEU A 17 1.35 15.75 4.04
N PHE A 18 0.59 14.69 4.30
CA PHE A 18 -0.54 14.30 3.45
C PHE A 18 -1.67 15.32 3.52
N ASN A 19 -1.99 15.83 4.72
CA ASN A 19 -2.97 16.93 4.86
C ASN A 19 -2.53 18.17 4.09
N TYR A 20 -1.26 18.58 4.22
CA TYR A 20 -0.73 19.72 3.48
C TYR A 20 -0.84 19.50 1.96
N ALA A 21 -0.48 18.30 1.48
CA ALA A 21 -0.60 17.96 0.07
C ALA A 21 -2.07 18.00 -0.40
N PHE A 22 -3.00 17.49 0.40
CA PHE A 22 -4.42 17.52 0.10
C PHE A 22 -4.99 18.95 0.03
N GLU A 23 -4.67 19.81 1.02
CA GLU A 23 -5.09 21.21 1.07
C GLU A 23 -4.59 22.04 -0.13
N HIS A 24 -3.43 21.66 -0.68
CA HIS A 24 -2.81 22.30 -1.84
C HIS A 24 -3.00 21.50 -3.14
N GLU A 25 -3.86 20.48 -3.12
CA GLU A 25 -4.24 19.69 -4.30
C GLU A 25 -3.05 19.02 -5.01
N LEU A 26 -2.00 18.71 -4.24
CA LEU A 26 -0.77 18.07 -4.71
C LEU A 26 -0.94 16.54 -4.75
N PRO A 27 -0.55 15.88 -5.85
CA PRO A 27 -0.60 14.43 -5.92
C PRO A 27 0.51 13.81 -5.05
N VAL A 28 0.21 12.66 -4.44
CA VAL A 28 1.10 12.01 -3.48
C VAL A 28 1.62 10.67 -4.00
N LEU A 29 2.92 10.44 -3.82
CA LEU A 29 3.60 9.19 -4.09
C LEU A 29 4.08 8.56 -2.79
N ILE A 30 3.62 7.35 -2.47
CA ILE A 30 4.02 6.61 -1.27
C ILE A 30 4.99 5.50 -1.64
N LYS A 31 6.18 5.51 -1.03
CA LYS A 31 7.22 4.50 -1.24
C LYS A 31 7.44 3.73 0.05
N GLY A 32 7.65 2.42 -0.04
CA GLY A 32 8.07 1.63 1.12
C GLY A 32 7.87 0.14 0.88
N PRO A 33 8.42 -0.72 1.77
CA PRO A 33 8.35 -2.16 1.63
C PRO A 33 6.90 -2.69 1.64
N THR A 34 6.71 -3.94 1.23
CA THR A 34 5.40 -4.59 1.37
C THR A 34 5.02 -4.70 2.85
N GLY A 35 3.72 -4.56 3.13
CA GLY A 35 3.19 -4.80 4.47
C GLY A 35 3.62 -3.79 5.55
N CYS A 36 4.17 -2.62 5.20
CA CYS A 36 4.49 -1.54 6.16
C CYS A 36 3.34 -0.54 6.42
N GLY A 37 2.15 -0.77 5.83
CA GLY A 37 0.95 0.03 6.13
C GLY A 37 0.57 1.12 5.11
N LYS A 38 1.16 1.17 3.91
CA LYS A 38 0.83 2.16 2.86
C LYS A 38 -0.67 2.24 2.54
N THR A 39 -1.29 1.12 2.18
CA THR A 39 -2.73 1.05 1.84
C THR A 39 -3.60 1.42 3.04
N ARG A 40 -3.21 0.99 4.26
CA ARG A 40 -3.91 1.32 5.51
C ARG A 40 -3.87 2.82 5.81
N PHE A 41 -2.73 3.46 5.58
CA PHE A 41 -2.56 4.90 5.73
C PHE A 41 -3.49 5.68 4.80
N VAL A 42 -3.56 5.32 3.51
CA VAL A 42 -4.44 6.01 2.56
C VAL A 42 -5.92 5.86 2.94
N ALA A 43 -6.33 4.67 3.39
CA ALA A 43 -7.67 4.44 3.93
C ALA A 43 -7.96 5.31 5.16
N HIS A 44 -7.02 5.38 6.10
CA HIS A 44 -7.14 6.24 7.28
C HIS A 44 -7.26 7.72 6.92
N MET A 45 -6.45 8.20 5.97
CA MET A 45 -6.50 9.60 5.53
C MET A 45 -7.79 9.92 4.79
N ALA A 46 -8.30 9.02 3.95
CA ALA A 46 -9.58 9.19 3.26
C ALA A 46 -10.75 9.33 4.25
N GLU A 47 -10.79 8.48 5.28
CA GLU A 47 -11.78 8.56 6.35
C GLU A 47 -11.66 9.87 7.14
N LYS A 48 -10.43 10.24 7.53
CA LYS A 48 -10.14 11.47 8.27
C LYS A 48 -10.52 12.74 7.50
N LEU A 49 -10.34 12.74 6.19
CA LEU A 49 -10.69 13.84 5.28
C LEU A 49 -12.15 13.80 4.81
N ASN A 50 -12.91 12.77 5.22
CA ASN A 50 -14.28 12.51 4.77
C ASN A 50 -14.40 12.51 3.22
N LYS A 51 -13.50 11.78 2.57
CA LYS A 51 -13.45 11.63 1.10
C LYS A 51 -13.70 10.19 0.68
N PRO A 52 -14.43 9.96 -0.44
CA PRO A 52 -14.55 8.63 -1.01
C PRO A 52 -13.17 8.15 -1.51
N LEU A 53 -12.85 6.88 -1.26
CA LEU A 53 -11.59 6.25 -1.67
C LEU A 53 -11.83 5.24 -2.78
N TYR A 54 -11.20 5.49 -3.93
CA TYR A 54 -11.19 4.62 -5.09
C TYR A 54 -9.84 3.93 -5.19
N THR A 55 -9.74 2.70 -4.70
CA THR A 55 -8.50 1.91 -4.75
C THR A 55 -8.47 1.04 -6.00
N VAL A 56 -7.37 1.09 -6.75
CA VAL A 56 -7.08 0.23 -7.90
C VAL A 56 -5.78 -0.51 -7.63
N ALA A 57 -5.83 -1.84 -7.65
CA ALA A 57 -4.64 -2.67 -7.63
C ALA A 57 -4.06 -2.73 -9.05
N CYS A 58 -2.85 -2.23 -9.25
CA CYS A 58 -2.21 -2.24 -10.56
C CYS A 58 -1.56 -3.59 -10.87
N HIS A 59 -1.66 -4.00 -12.14
CA HIS A 59 -1.09 -5.23 -12.68
C HIS A 59 -0.85 -5.06 -14.19
N ASP A 60 -0.09 -5.97 -14.81
CA ASP A 60 0.33 -5.85 -16.21
C ASP A 60 -0.85 -5.88 -17.21
N ASP A 61 -2.00 -6.44 -16.83
CA ASP A 61 -3.21 -6.45 -17.67
C ASP A 61 -4.13 -5.23 -17.47
N LEU A 62 -3.81 -4.32 -16.54
CA LEU A 62 -4.62 -3.13 -16.30
C LEU A 62 -4.49 -2.16 -17.48
N THR A 63 -5.61 -1.85 -18.13
CA THR A 63 -5.63 -0.92 -19.27
C THR A 63 -6.06 0.49 -18.86
N ALA A 64 -5.74 1.49 -19.69
CA ALA A 64 -6.26 2.84 -19.52
C ALA A 64 -7.80 2.89 -19.52
N ALA A 65 -8.46 2.03 -20.30
CA ALA A 65 -9.92 1.95 -20.34
C ALA A 65 -10.52 1.42 -19.04
N ASP A 66 -9.81 0.55 -18.30
CA ASP A 66 -10.29 0.09 -17.00
C ASP A 66 -10.21 1.19 -15.94
N LEU A 67 -9.20 2.08 -16.02
CA LEU A 67 -9.09 3.25 -15.14
C LEU A 67 -10.10 4.35 -15.48
N VAL A 68 -10.21 4.70 -16.76
CA VAL A 68 -10.98 5.85 -17.24
C VAL A 68 -12.44 5.49 -17.46
N GLY A 69 -12.72 4.32 -18.02
CA GLY A 69 -14.06 3.92 -18.40
C GLY A 69 -14.14 3.40 -19.82
N ARG A 70 -15.29 2.78 -20.10
CA ARG A 70 -15.54 2.10 -21.36
C ARG A 70 -17.02 2.13 -21.71
N HIS A 71 -17.30 1.98 -23.00
CA HIS A 71 -18.64 1.71 -23.48
C HIS A 71 -19.00 0.25 -23.23
N LEU A 72 -20.17 0.02 -22.65
CA LEU A 72 -20.78 -1.29 -22.46
C LEU A 72 -22.03 -1.41 -23.33
N ILE A 73 -22.34 -2.64 -23.73
CA ILE A 73 -23.56 -2.95 -24.49
C ILE A 73 -24.58 -3.50 -23.49
N GLY A 74 -25.71 -2.81 -23.38
CA GLY A 74 -26.85 -3.22 -22.58
C GLY A 74 -28.10 -3.48 -23.44
N PRO A 75 -29.22 -3.86 -22.80
CA PRO A 75 -30.49 -4.10 -23.48
C PRO A 75 -31.01 -2.89 -24.28
N ASP A 76 -30.78 -1.67 -23.76
CA ASP A 76 -31.24 -0.41 -24.38
C ASP A 76 -30.17 0.23 -25.30
N GLY A 77 -29.13 -0.52 -25.65
CA GLY A 77 -28.02 -0.07 -26.50
C GLY A 77 -26.72 0.17 -25.74
N THR A 78 -25.83 0.94 -26.37
CA THR A 78 -24.50 1.22 -25.84
C THR A 78 -24.55 2.39 -24.85
N TYR A 79 -23.96 2.21 -23.66
CA TYR A 79 -23.85 3.26 -22.65
C TYR A 79 -22.42 3.37 -22.11
N TRP A 80 -22.05 4.55 -21.62
CA TRP A 80 -20.75 4.80 -21.01
C TRP A 80 -20.75 4.38 -19.54
N GLN A 81 -19.69 3.70 -19.12
CA GLN A 81 -19.44 3.38 -17.72
C GLN A 81 -18.10 4.00 -17.28
N ASP A 82 -18.17 4.91 -16.32
CA ASP A 82 -16.99 5.51 -15.69
C ASP A 82 -16.14 4.45 -14.98
N GLY A 83 -14.84 4.51 -15.20
CA GLY A 83 -13.85 3.78 -14.41
C GLY A 83 -13.60 4.46 -13.06
N PRO A 84 -12.83 3.82 -12.16
CA PRO A 84 -12.55 4.31 -10.82
C PRO A 84 -11.84 5.67 -10.81
N LEU A 85 -10.93 5.93 -11.76
CA LEU A 85 -10.25 7.22 -11.86
C LEU A 85 -11.25 8.32 -12.21
N THR A 86 -12.13 8.07 -13.18
CA THR A 86 -13.14 9.03 -13.62
C THR A 86 -14.16 9.33 -12.52
N LYS A 87 -14.62 8.32 -11.78
CA LYS A 87 -15.49 8.52 -10.61
C LYS A 87 -14.83 9.40 -9.57
N ALA A 88 -13.57 9.11 -9.22
CA ALA A 88 -12.83 9.93 -8.26
C ALA A 88 -12.69 11.39 -8.70
N VAL A 89 -12.40 11.62 -10.00
CA VAL A 89 -12.30 12.97 -10.59
C VAL A 89 -13.62 13.70 -10.54
N ARG A 90 -14.75 13.06 -10.92
CA ARG A 90 -16.08 13.68 -10.91
C ARG A 90 -16.58 13.99 -9.49
N GLU A 91 -16.31 13.11 -8.53
CA GLU A 91 -16.84 13.20 -7.16
C GLU A 91 -15.95 13.97 -6.19
N GLY A 92 -14.72 14.33 -6.60
CA GLY A 92 -13.76 14.98 -5.73
C GLY A 92 -13.26 14.05 -4.62
N GLY A 93 -12.94 12.81 -5.01
CA GLY A 93 -12.46 11.73 -4.14
C GLY A 93 -10.95 11.48 -4.23
N ILE A 94 -10.47 10.54 -3.41
CA ILE A 94 -9.09 10.06 -3.46
C ILE A 94 -9.02 8.87 -4.42
N CYS A 95 -8.25 8.99 -5.50
CA CYS A 95 -7.92 7.85 -6.36
C CYS A 95 -6.56 7.28 -5.94
N TYR A 96 -6.54 6.05 -5.44
CA TYR A 96 -5.34 5.36 -5.00
C TYR A 96 -4.95 4.24 -5.96
N LEU A 97 -3.80 4.37 -6.62
CA LEU A 97 -3.22 3.33 -7.46
C LEU A 97 -2.13 2.59 -6.69
N ASP A 98 -2.46 1.39 -6.23
CA ASP A 98 -1.54 0.53 -5.46
C ASP A 98 -0.62 -0.24 -6.41
N GLU A 99 0.69 -0.20 -6.14
CA GLU A 99 1.73 -0.79 -7.00
C GLU A 99 1.71 -0.27 -8.46
N VAL A 100 1.62 1.05 -8.64
CA VAL A 100 1.41 1.74 -9.95
C VAL A 100 2.40 1.35 -11.06
N VAL A 101 3.57 0.88 -10.66
CA VAL A 101 4.68 0.43 -11.51
C VAL A 101 4.46 -0.94 -12.15
N GLU A 102 3.52 -1.74 -11.62
CA GLU A 102 3.07 -2.98 -12.24
C GLU A 102 2.08 -2.73 -13.38
N ALA A 103 1.49 -1.52 -13.46
CA ALA A 103 0.69 -1.14 -14.62
C ALA A 103 1.60 -0.83 -15.82
N ARG A 104 1.06 -1.10 -17.01
CA ARG A 104 1.75 -0.75 -18.25
C ARG A 104 1.97 0.76 -18.38
N LYS A 105 3.04 1.13 -19.09
CA LYS A 105 3.46 2.52 -19.24
C LYS A 105 2.37 3.39 -19.89
N ASP A 106 1.70 2.88 -20.92
CA ASP A 106 0.56 3.53 -21.58
C ASP A 106 -0.61 3.77 -20.62
N THR A 107 -0.90 2.82 -19.72
CA THR A 107 -1.90 2.99 -18.66
C THR A 107 -1.53 4.14 -17.71
N THR A 108 -0.27 4.27 -17.31
CA THR A 108 0.15 5.32 -16.35
C THR A 108 0.25 6.73 -16.94
N VAL A 109 0.32 6.88 -18.27
CA VAL A 109 0.39 8.20 -18.93
C VAL A 109 -0.90 9.00 -18.76
N VAL A 110 -2.04 8.31 -18.61
CA VAL A 110 -3.35 8.96 -18.39
C VAL A 110 -3.41 9.80 -17.11
N LEU A 111 -2.49 9.54 -16.17
CA LEU A 111 -2.39 10.25 -14.90
C LEU A 111 -1.70 11.60 -15.03
N HIS A 112 -0.91 11.82 -16.09
CA HIS A 112 -0.05 13.00 -16.22
C HIS A 112 -0.83 14.31 -16.22
N PRO A 113 -1.96 14.46 -16.93
CA PRO A 113 -2.75 15.68 -16.88
C PRO A 113 -3.39 15.97 -15.52
N LEU A 114 -3.66 14.92 -14.72
CA LEU A 114 -4.20 15.02 -13.36
C LEU A 114 -3.13 15.34 -12.31
N ALA A 115 -1.86 15.04 -12.60
CA ALA A 115 -0.72 15.28 -11.71
C ALA A 115 -0.01 16.62 -11.99
N ASP A 116 -0.44 17.37 -12.99
CA ASP A 116 0.03 18.73 -13.31
C ASP A 116 -1.02 19.77 -12.92
N ASP A 117 -0.67 21.06 -13.00
CA ASP A 117 -1.54 22.22 -12.70
C ASP A 117 -2.87 22.25 -13.47
N ARG A 118 -2.97 21.51 -14.59
CA ARG A 118 -4.19 21.44 -15.39
C ARG A 118 -5.33 20.71 -14.67
N ARG A 119 -5.01 19.65 -13.93
CA ARG A 119 -5.97 18.81 -13.19
C ARG A 119 -7.21 18.42 -14.01
N VAL A 120 -7.00 17.99 -15.25
CA VAL A 120 -8.07 17.51 -16.15
C VAL A 120 -7.90 16.04 -16.51
N LEU A 121 -9.00 15.35 -16.80
CA LEU A 121 -9.03 14.00 -17.36
C LEU A 121 -9.75 14.01 -18.72
N PRO A 122 -9.01 13.92 -19.83
CA PRO A 122 -9.61 13.75 -21.15
C PRO A 122 -10.22 12.35 -21.30
N LEU A 123 -11.51 12.30 -21.62
CA LEU A 123 -12.25 11.08 -21.96
C LEU A 123 -12.36 10.97 -23.48
N GLU A 124 -11.30 10.55 -24.15
CA GLU A 124 -11.22 10.52 -25.63
C GLU A 124 -12.40 9.79 -26.29
N ARG A 125 -12.94 8.76 -25.63
CA ARG A 125 -14.04 7.93 -26.16
C ARG A 125 -15.40 8.63 -26.12
N THR A 126 -15.60 9.58 -25.21
CA THR A 126 -16.84 10.37 -25.11
C THR A 126 -16.67 11.79 -25.67
N GLY A 127 -15.42 12.23 -25.86
CA GLY A 127 -15.08 13.62 -26.23
C GLY A 127 -15.16 14.60 -25.06
N GLU A 128 -15.44 14.12 -23.84
CA GLU A 128 -15.54 14.94 -22.64
C GLU A 128 -14.14 15.25 -22.09
N ILE A 129 -13.92 16.46 -21.60
CA ILE A 129 -12.74 16.82 -20.80
C ILE A 129 -13.24 17.15 -19.41
N LEU A 130 -12.90 16.30 -18.45
CA LEU A 130 -13.32 16.49 -17.07
C LEU A 130 -12.33 17.35 -16.33
N GLU A 131 -12.79 18.44 -15.71
CA GLU A 131 -12.03 19.15 -14.68
C GLU A 131 -12.18 18.39 -13.35
N ALA A 132 -11.07 18.21 -12.64
CA ALA A 132 -11.10 17.53 -11.35
C ALA A 132 -11.91 18.33 -10.33
N ALA A 133 -12.92 17.69 -9.75
CA ALA A 133 -13.77 18.33 -8.76
C ALA A 133 -12.97 18.68 -7.49
N PRO A 134 -13.37 19.73 -6.74
CA PRO A 134 -12.71 20.13 -5.51
C PRO A 134 -12.51 18.97 -4.51
N GLY A 135 -11.27 18.82 -4.05
CA GLY A 135 -10.86 17.74 -3.16
C GLY A 135 -10.59 16.40 -3.84
N PHE A 136 -10.57 16.34 -5.18
CA PHE A 136 -9.92 15.24 -5.88
C PHE A 136 -8.42 15.20 -5.54
N MET A 137 -7.93 14.02 -5.22
CA MET A 137 -6.52 13.78 -4.96
C MET A 137 -6.05 12.47 -5.63
N LEU A 138 -4.96 12.55 -6.38
CA LEU A 138 -4.29 11.38 -6.92
C LEU A 138 -3.21 10.89 -5.94
N VAL A 139 -3.30 9.62 -5.56
CA VAL A 139 -2.30 8.95 -4.72
C VAL A 139 -1.81 7.70 -5.44
N VAL A 140 -0.50 7.49 -5.47
CA VAL A 140 0.11 6.29 -6.06
C VAL A 140 1.10 5.66 -5.08
N SER A 141 1.26 4.35 -5.11
CA SER A 141 2.28 3.65 -4.32
C SER A 141 3.18 2.77 -5.19
N TYR A 142 4.37 2.46 -4.68
CA TYR A 142 5.13 1.30 -5.12
C TYR A 142 6.14 0.83 -4.06
N ASN A 143 6.57 -0.42 -4.18
CA ASN A 143 7.67 -0.96 -3.37
C ASN A 143 9.06 -0.78 -4.05
N PRO A 144 9.93 0.11 -3.55
CA PRO A 144 11.29 0.21 -4.07
C PRO A 144 12.13 -1.00 -3.66
N GLY A 145 12.65 -1.77 -4.63
CA GLY A 145 13.57 -2.91 -4.39
C GLY A 145 12.99 -4.28 -4.74
N TYR A 146 11.65 -4.41 -4.76
CA TYR A 146 10.95 -5.64 -5.15
C TYR A 146 10.98 -5.93 -6.65
N GLN A 147 11.38 -4.95 -7.46
CA GLN A 147 11.17 -4.98 -8.91
C GLN A 147 12.47 -5.14 -9.67
N ASN A 148 12.38 -5.96 -10.73
CA ASN A 148 13.33 -5.98 -11.83
C ASN A 148 13.78 -4.55 -12.14
N LEU A 149 15.10 -4.33 -12.22
CA LEU A 149 15.76 -3.03 -12.52
C LEU A 149 15.14 -2.27 -13.72
N LEU A 150 14.38 -2.96 -14.57
CA LEU A 150 13.73 -2.47 -15.79
C LEU A 150 12.30 -1.91 -15.61
N LYS A 151 11.60 -2.21 -14.50
CA LYS A 151 10.19 -1.81 -14.23
C LYS A 151 10.04 -0.64 -13.25
N GLY A 152 11.07 0.17 -13.05
CA GLY A 152 10.98 1.37 -12.20
C GLY A 152 10.10 2.49 -12.79
N MET A 153 9.51 3.30 -11.91
CA MET A 153 8.79 4.52 -12.29
C MET A 153 9.75 5.54 -12.94
N LYS A 154 9.40 6.06 -14.13
CA LYS A 154 10.22 7.05 -14.85
C LYS A 154 10.46 8.31 -14.00
N PRO A 155 11.65 8.93 -14.07
CA PRO A 155 11.94 10.18 -13.36
C PRO A 155 10.91 11.29 -13.64
N SER A 156 10.47 11.44 -14.90
CA SER A 156 9.48 12.44 -15.31
C SER A 156 8.10 12.23 -14.68
N THR A 157 7.72 10.99 -14.39
CA THR A 157 6.48 10.71 -13.66
C THR A 157 6.68 11.01 -12.18
N ARG A 158 7.82 10.61 -11.59
CA ARG A 158 8.10 10.84 -10.15
C ARG A 158 8.17 12.32 -9.76
N GLN A 159 8.69 13.17 -10.64
CA GLN A 159 8.84 14.61 -10.39
C GLN A 159 7.51 15.39 -10.38
N ARG A 160 6.38 14.70 -10.61
CA ARG A 160 5.03 15.28 -10.51
C ARG A 160 4.39 15.07 -9.15
N PHE A 161 5.03 14.34 -8.23
CA PHE A 161 4.43 13.94 -6.96
C PHE A 161 5.23 14.43 -5.76
N VAL A 162 4.52 14.79 -4.69
CA VAL A 162 5.08 14.89 -3.35
C VAL A 162 5.31 13.47 -2.84
N ALA A 163 6.55 13.13 -2.45
CA ALA A 163 6.90 11.76 -2.08
C ALA A 163 6.94 11.57 -0.56
N LEU A 164 6.20 10.59 -0.06
CA LEU A 164 6.27 10.08 1.31
C LEU A 164 7.04 8.76 1.32
N ARG A 165 7.92 8.57 2.29
CA ARG A 165 8.68 7.33 2.46
C ARG A 165 8.28 6.65 3.76
N PHE A 166 7.81 5.42 3.60
CA PHE A 166 7.45 4.50 4.64
C PHE A 166 8.55 3.45 4.79
N ASP A 167 8.67 2.97 6.01
CA ASP A 167 9.50 1.84 6.39
C ASP A 167 8.73 1.02 7.43
N TYR A 168 9.30 -0.07 7.90
CA TYR A 168 8.77 -0.74 9.09
C TYR A 168 8.84 0.21 10.30
N PRO A 169 7.82 0.19 11.18
CA PRO A 169 7.80 1.05 12.36
C PRO A 169 8.98 0.80 13.31
N SER A 170 9.23 1.74 14.23
CA SER A 170 10.12 1.45 15.37
C SER A 170 9.57 0.29 16.20
N ALA A 171 10.43 -0.37 16.97
CA ALA A 171 10.03 -1.53 17.76
C ALA A 171 8.82 -1.21 18.68
N GLU A 172 8.83 -0.04 19.31
CA GLU A 172 7.77 0.41 20.22
C GLU A 172 6.43 0.59 19.47
N LEU A 173 6.47 1.21 18.29
CA LEU A 173 5.28 1.44 17.48
C LEU A 173 4.76 0.14 16.85
N GLU A 174 5.65 -0.75 16.41
CA GLU A 174 5.27 -2.03 15.83
C GLU A 174 4.60 -2.93 16.88
N GLN A 175 5.10 -2.93 18.12
CA GLN A 175 4.43 -3.61 19.24
C GLN A 175 3.01 -3.08 19.48
N GLN A 176 2.84 -1.75 19.50
CA GLN A 176 1.50 -1.14 19.64
C GLN A 176 0.56 -1.56 18.51
N ILE A 177 1.08 -1.66 17.29
CA ILE A 177 0.31 -2.15 16.14
C ILE A 177 -0.13 -3.59 16.37
N LEU A 178 0.76 -4.49 16.81
CA LEU A 178 0.41 -5.89 17.09
C LEU A 178 -0.62 -6.00 18.21
N ILE A 179 -0.45 -5.26 19.30
CA ILE A 179 -1.39 -5.27 20.43
C ILE A 179 -2.79 -4.85 19.95
N LYS A 180 -2.88 -3.78 19.15
CA LYS A 180 -4.17 -3.23 18.73
C LYS A 180 -4.84 -3.99 17.59
N GLU A 181 -4.09 -4.49 16.60
CA GLU A 181 -4.63 -5.18 15.42
C GLU A 181 -4.76 -6.70 15.60
N ALA A 182 -3.89 -7.31 16.41
CA ALA A 182 -3.91 -8.75 16.66
C ALA A 182 -4.47 -9.14 18.03
N GLY A 183 -4.64 -8.19 18.95
CA GLY A 183 -5.00 -8.50 20.33
C GLY A 183 -3.89 -9.24 21.08
N ALA A 184 -2.65 -9.12 20.63
CA ALA A 184 -1.50 -9.74 21.28
C ALA A 184 -1.28 -9.15 22.67
N ASP A 185 -0.89 -9.97 23.63
CA ASP A 185 -0.36 -9.46 24.88
C ASP A 185 1.00 -8.75 24.64
N PRO A 186 1.40 -7.80 25.50
CA PRO A 186 2.62 -7.03 25.30
C PRO A 186 3.90 -7.86 25.22
N HIS A 187 3.96 -9.01 25.91
CA HIS A 187 5.14 -9.87 25.90
C HIS A 187 5.30 -10.60 24.57
N LEU A 188 4.21 -11.16 24.05
CA LEU A 188 4.19 -11.74 22.71
C LEU A 188 4.55 -10.70 21.64
N ALA A 189 3.97 -9.50 21.72
CA ALA A 189 4.26 -8.42 20.79
C ALA A 189 5.75 -8.04 20.79
N SER A 190 6.38 -7.91 21.97
CA SER A 190 7.82 -7.64 22.09
C SER A 190 8.65 -8.73 21.43
N LYS A 191 8.39 -10.00 21.75
CA LYS A 191 9.13 -11.15 21.19
C LYS A 191 9.04 -11.21 19.66
N LEU A 192 7.84 -11.03 19.10
CA LEU A 192 7.64 -11.05 17.65
C LEU A 192 8.39 -9.91 16.95
N VAL A 193 8.38 -8.71 17.54
CA VAL A 193 9.08 -7.55 16.98
C VAL A 193 10.61 -7.70 17.09
N GLU A 194 11.12 -8.23 18.20
CA GLU A 194 12.55 -8.53 18.35
C GLU A 194 13.01 -9.60 17.33
N LEU A 195 12.23 -10.66 17.16
CA LEU A 195 12.45 -11.66 16.12
C LEU A 195 12.46 -11.00 14.74
N ALA A 196 11.44 -10.19 14.41
CA ALA A 196 11.37 -9.49 13.13
C ALA A 196 12.60 -8.62 12.87
N ALA A 197 13.06 -7.88 13.88
CA ALA A 197 14.27 -7.06 13.78
C ALA A 197 15.54 -7.90 13.58
N ALA A 198 15.61 -9.10 14.17
CA ALA A 198 16.69 -10.05 13.87
C ALA A 198 16.61 -10.55 12.42
N LEU A 199 15.43 -10.96 11.95
CA LEU A 199 15.24 -11.44 10.58
C LEU A 199 15.51 -10.36 9.53
N ARG A 200 15.03 -9.13 9.73
CA ARG A 200 15.29 -7.99 8.82
C ARG A 200 16.78 -7.64 8.71
N ARG A 201 17.58 -7.92 9.74
CA ARG A 201 19.04 -7.71 9.68
C ARG A 201 19.77 -8.74 8.82
N LEU A 202 19.13 -9.89 8.52
CA LEU A 202 19.68 -10.92 7.63
C LEU A 202 19.54 -10.56 6.14
N GLU A 203 18.85 -9.47 5.79
CA GLU A 203 18.67 -8.97 4.42
C GLU A 203 20.00 -8.81 3.65
N GLN A 204 21.12 -8.60 4.37
CA GLN A 204 22.45 -8.50 3.75
C GLN A 204 23.04 -9.85 3.28
N ASN A 205 22.35 -10.97 3.50
CA ASN A 205 22.82 -12.34 3.25
C ASN A 205 21.83 -13.17 2.38
N ASP A 206 21.41 -12.65 1.23
CA ASP A 206 20.59 -13.38 0.23
C ASP A 206 19.10 -13.60 0.55
N LEU A 207 18.48 -12.74 1.38
CA LEU A 207 17.01 -12.72 1.50
C LEU A 207 16.41 -11.74 0.50
N ASP A 208 15.62 -12.27 -0.44
CA ASP A 208 14.82 -11.44 -1.37
C ASP A 208 13.68 -10.71 -0.64
N GLU A 209 13.19 -11.28 0.46
CA GLU A 209 12.10 -10.73 1.27
C GLU A 209 12.43 -10.71 2.77
N VAL A 210 11.94 -9.68 3.45
CA VAL A 210 12.08 -9.52 4.91
C VAL A 210 10.74 -9.59 5.62
N ALA A 211 10.76 -9.94 6.90
CA ALA A 211 9.56 -10.08 7.72
C ALA A 211 8.75 -8.76 7.80
N SER A 212 7.62 -8.72 7.11
CA SER A 212 6.73 -7.55 7.12
C SER A 212 5.85 -7.46 8.38
N THR A 213 5.42 -6.25 8.75
CA THR A 213 4.47 -6.06 9.86
C THR A 213 3.17 -6.87 9.66
N ARG A 214 2.74 -7.08 8.41
CA ARG A 214 1.60 -7.95 8.08
C ARG A 214 1.80 -9.39 8.57
N LEU A 215 2.98 -9.97 8.34
CA LEU A 215 3.28 -11.33 8.79
C LEU A 215 3.34 -11.42 10.31
N LEU A 216 3.83 -10.37 10.98
CA LEU A 216 3.79 -10.30 12.45
C LEU A 216 2.37 -10.25 13.01
N ILE A 217 1.45 -9.53 12.37
CA ILE A 217 0.03 -9.52 12.75
C ILE A 217 -0.56 -10.93 12.63
N TYR A 218 -0.23 -11.67 11.56
CA TYR A 218 -0.70 -13.05 11.39
C TYR A 218 -0.11 -13.97 12.48
N ALA A 219 1.20 -13.89 12.72
CA ALA A 219 1.86 -14.67 13.75
C ALA A 219 1.27 -14.38 15.14
N ALA A 220 1.05 -13.11 15.48
CA ALA A 220 0.44 -12.67 16.72
C ALA A 220 -0.97 -13.24 16.92
N ARG A 221 -1.82 -13.21 15.89
CA ARG A 221 -3.18 -13.78 15.95
C ARG A 221 -3.16 -15.29 16.14
N MET A 222 -2.30 -16.00 15.42
CA MET A 222 -2.22 -17.45 15.50
C MET A 222 -1.68 -17.92 16.85
N ILE A 223 -0.60 -17.32 17.35
CA ILE A 223 -0.06 -17.65 18.68
C ILE A 223 -1.07 -17.27 19.77
N GLY A 224 -1.71 -16.10 19.67
CA GLY A 224 -2.75 -15.67 20.60
C GLY A 224 -3.97 -16.60 20.65
N SER A 225 -4.24 -17.36 19.58
CA SER A 225 -5.29 -18.38 19.55
C SER A 225 -4.90 -19.72 20.22
N GLY A 226 -3.66 -19.84 20.70
CA GLY A 226 -3.13 -21.03 21.37
C GLY A 226 -2.35 -21.99 20.48
N MET A 227 -2.01 -21.60 19.25
CA MET A 227 -1.16 -22.41 18.38
C MET A 227 0.30 -22.42 18.88
N ASN A 228 1.02 -23.50 18.58
CA ASN A 228 2.44 -23.61 18.92
C ASN A 228 3.26 -22.50 18.24
N ALA A 229 4.08 -21.78 19.01
CA ALA A 229 4.80 -20.62 18.51
C ALA A 229 5.83 -20.94 17.43
N LEU A 230 6.53 -22.08 17.50
CA LEU A 230 7.51 -22.47 16.48
C LEU A 230 6.84 -22.87 15.17
N ASP A 231 5.70 -23.57 15.24
CA ASP A 231 4.91 -23.90 14.04
C ASP A 231 4.40 -22.62 13.35
N VAL A 232 3.95 -21.63 14.14
CA VAL A 232 3.53 -20.32 13.61
C VAL A 232 4.69 -19.53 13.03
N CYS A 233 5.84 -19.48 13.72
CA CYS A 233 7.04 -18.84 13.18
C CYS A 233 7.46 -19.45 11.85
N ARG A 234 7.35 -20.78 11.71
CA ARG A 234 7.64 -21.45 10.44
C ARG A 234 6.71 -20.99 9.33
N CYS A 235 5.38 -21.10 9.52
CA CYS A 235 4.43 -20.80 8.47
C CYS A 235 4.28 -19.29 8.16
N CYS A 236 4.56 -18.41 9.11
CA CYS A 236 4.40 -16.96 8.92
C CYS A 236 5.71 -16.21 8.68
N LEU A 237 6.84 -16.67 9.24
CA LEU A 237 8.09 -15.90 9.30
C LEU A 237 9.30 -16.66 8.72
N ALA A 238 9.10 -17.85 8.14
CA ALA A 238 10.15 -18.59 7.44
C ALA A 238 9.72 -18.99 6.03
N GLU A 239 8.71 -19.85 5.89
CA GLU A 239 8.25 -20.36 4.59
C GLU A 239 7.79 -19.24 3.63
N PRO A 240 7.16 -18.13 4.08
CA PRO A 240 6.83 -17.02 3.16
C PRO A 240 8.03 -16.19 2.71
N LEU A 241 9.18 -16.29 3.39
CA LEU A 241 10.35 -15.46 3.09
C LEU A 241 11.34 -16.15 2.16
N SER A 242 11.27 -17.47 2.03
CA SER A 242 12.16 -18.22 1.15
C SER A 242 11.63 -19.62 0.83
N ASP A 243 11.80 -20.04 -0.43
CA ASP A 243 11.59 -21.42 -0.86
C ASP A 243 12.83 -22.32 -0.62
N ASP A 244 13.99 -21.75 -0.28
CA ASP A 244 15.21 -22.51 -0.05
C ASP A 244 15.19 -23.18 1.35
N PRO A 245 15.24 -24.52 1.44
CA PRO A 245 15.15 -25.21 2.72
C PRO A 245 16.29 -24.86 3.71
N GLN A 246 17.47 -24.47 3.22
CA GLN A 246 18.57 -24.07 4.10
C GLN A 246 18.33 -22.71 4.73
N THR A 247 17.86 -21.75 3.94
CA THR A 247 17.42 -20.43 4.38
C THR A 247 16.27 -20.55 5.38
N VAL A 248 15.23 -21.33 5.06
CA VAL A 248 14.11 -21.60 5.99
C VAL A 248 14.61 -22.17 7.32
N LYS A 249 15.55 -23.12 7.28
CA LYS A 249 16.15 -23.67 8.50
C LYS A 249 16.90 -22.61 9.30
N ALA A 250 17.68 -21.74 8.65
CA ALA A 250 18.41 -20.66 9.31
C ALA A 250 17.45 -19.65 9.98
N LEU A 251 16.38 -19.26 9.29
CA LEU A 251 15.32 -18.41 9.86
C LEU A 251 14.68 -19.05 11.09
N MET A 252 14.43 -20.37 11.03
CA MET A 252 13.90 -21.13 12.15
C MET A 252 14.86 -21.26 13.33
N ASP A 253 16.16 -21.35 13.09
CA ASP A 253 17.16 -21.38 14.16
C ASP A 253 17.21 -20.04 14.91
N VAL A 254 16.98 -18.91 14.21
CA VAL A 254 16.76 -17.61 14.87
C VAL A 254 15.46 -17.60 15.66
N ALA A 255 14.36 -18.11 15.11
CA ALA A 255 13.06 -18.14 15.79
C ALA A 255 13.09 -18.91 17.13
N LYS A 256 13.85 -20.01 17.20
CA LYS A 256 14.02 -20.80 18.44
C LYS A 256 14.65 -20.00 19.58
N ILE A 257 15.55 -19.06 19.28
CA ILE A 257 16.17 -18.21 20.32
C ILE A 257 15.11 -17.42 21.11
N TYR A 258 13.96 -17.11 20.50
CA TYR A 258 12.90 -16.30 21.10
C TYR A 258 11.74 -17.13 21.68
N PHE A 259 11.49 -18.33 21.17
CA PHE A 259 10.28 -19.12 21.44
C PHE A 259 10.51 -20.56 21.94
N ASP A 260 11.76 -21.00 22.04
CA ASP A 260 12.16 -22.26 22.68
C ASP A 260 12.47 -22.07 24.19
#